data_AF-A0A1F9MWH7-F1
#
_entry.id   AF-A0A1F9MWH7-F1
#
_cell.length_a   1.000
_cell.length_b   1.000
_cell.length_c   1.000
_cell.angle_alpha   90.00
_cell.angle_beta   90.00
_cell.angle_gamma   90.00
#
_symmetry.space_group_name_H-M   'P 1'
#
loop_
_entity.id
_entity.type
_entity.pdbx_description
1 polymer ?
#
loop_
_entity_poly.entity_id
_entity_poly.type
_entity_poly.pdbx_seq_one_letter_code
_entity_poly.pdbx_strand_id
1 'polypeptide(L)'
;MNAHHLWLGAALGISLAAANTFAAGMEFPDNGARAIGRAGAVAADPEDGLALVYNPAGLGSQMGLRFLLDSKLCMQGLLFKGTGQDSVTNDGGPFFAPAGVFSYGFGAVGPLQGLTVAIGAVGPSAVGRLSYPEDGAQRYGLISSDFFIAYYSLGVGADINDWLSVGLTGQLLHGTASFSQAVWSGFGRGTDPDFDTVVNIDVTSGFIPTGVFGITVRPIESLALGLSYRPKLRFTAEGDLVSQLPESPEVLAAAPKQVGKGAELLLTFPHVIRLGAEWSGIDHLAIEVDLVYEGWSAFEAIEVRPKNVVIESNVGDPTPLEDIVLQKDFNDAWSVRLGADYNLVSDRLVVRGGYLYESSAIPDKSISVDFANWGRHAVSIGASLTLFGVIVDVAYAHHFIPTKEIDHSAVMQVTTPPLADPQSLPVPEQSVVGNGYYSATLDVISLAVRVPWDDLRSEF
;
A
#
# COMPACT_ATOMS: atom_id res chain seq x y z
N MET A 1 -45.09 -27.55 -34.18
CA MET A 1 -44.46 -28.74 -33.58
C MET A 1 -42.95 -28.58 -33.67
N ASN A 2 -42.28 -28.67 -32.52
CA ASN A 2 -40.85 -28.91 -32.28
C ASN A 2 -39.82 -28.06 -33.03
N ALA A 3 -39.33 -27.02 -32.34
CA ALA A 3 -37.98 -26.51 -32.53
C ALA A 3 -36.95 -27.53 -32.02
N HIS A 4 -35.74 -27.52 -32.61
CA HIS A 4 -34.56 -28.16 -32.02
C HIS A 4 -33.44 -27.14 -31.92
N HIS A 5 -33.22 -26.63 -30.70
CA HIS A 5 -32.02 -25.90 -30.35
C HIS A 5 -30.85 -26.89 -30.19
N LEU A 6 -29.69 -26.56 -30.74
CA LEU A 6 -28.42 -27.22 -30.44
C LEU A 6 -27.56 -26.30 -29.59
N TRP A 7 -27.82 -26.32 -28.28
CA TRP A 7 -26.93 -25.72 -27.28
C TRP A 7 -25.72 -26.62 -27.08
N LEU A 8 -24.59 -26.26 -27.68
CA LEU A 8 -23.29 -26.85 -27.35
C LEU A 8 -22.79 -26.19 -26.06
N GLY A 9 -23.14 -26.81 -24.93
CA GLY A 9 -22.66 -26.39 -23.61
C GLY A 9 -21.17 -26.64 -23.47
N ALA A 10 -20.36 -25.60 -23.72
CA ALA A 10 -18.97 -25.58 -23.30
C ALA A 10 -18.90 -25.37 -21.78
N ALA A 11 -19.04 -26.46 -21.03
CA ALA A 11 -18.78 -26.46 -19.59
C ALA A 11 -17.28 -26.23 -19.36
N LEU A 12 -16.87 -24.98 -19.16
CA LEU A 12 -15.57 -24.66 -18.58
C LEU A 12 -15.56 -25.18 -17.14
N GLY A 13 -15.06 -26.41 -16.98
CA GLY A 13 -14.64 -26.90 -15.68
C GLY A 13 -13.45 -26.08 -15.22
N ILE A 14 -13.70 -25.05 -14.39
CA ILE A 14 -12.65 -24.36 -13.64
C ILE A 14 -12.12 -25.36 -12.61
N SER A 15 -11.11 -26.12 -13.02
CA SER A 15 -10.31 -26.93 -12.10
C SER A 15 -9.52 -25.98 -11.21
N LEU A 16 -10.06 -25.70 -10.02
CA LEU A 16 -9.35 -25.08 -8.89
C LEU A 16 -8.23 -26.02 -8.41
N ALA A 17 -7.17 -26.13 -9.20
CA ALA A 17 -5.88 -26.54 -8.71
C ALA A 17 -5.35 -25.38 -7.86
N ALA A 18 -5.18 -25.62 -6.56
CA ALA A 18 -4.57 -24.65 -5.64
C ALA A 18 -3.08 -24.48 -5.99
N ALA A 19 -2.79 -23.66 -6.99
CA ALA A 19 -1.47 -23.06 -7.14
C ALA A 19 -1.27 -22.06 -6.00
N ASN A 20 -0.09 -22.03 -5.40
CA ASN A 20 0.24 -21.02 -4.41
C ASN A 20 0.17 -19.63 -5.08
N THR A 21 -0.65 -18.73 -4.51
CA THR A 21 -1.07 -17.44 -5.07
C THR A 21 -0.74 -16.31 -4.08
N PHE A 22 -0.20 -15.16 -4.48
CA PHE A 22 1.04 -14.73 -3.81
C PHE A 22 1.14 -13.30 -3.18
N ALA A 23 0.49 -12.23 -3.68
CA ALA A 23 0.27 -10.79 -3.26
C ALA A 23 1.26 -9.86 -2.48
N ALA A 24 1.15 -8.55 -2.74
CA ALA A 24 2.23 -7.54 -2.68
C ALA A 24 2.22 -6.56 -1.49
N GLY A 25 3.35 -5.85 -1.34
CA GLY A 25 3.93 -5.35 -0.10
C GLY A 25 3.26 -4.17 0.64
N MET A 26 3.96 -3.04 0.76
CA MET A 26 3.70 -2.04 1.81
C MET A 26 2.65 -0.97 1.50
N GLU A 27 2.36 -0.69 0.23
CA GLU A 27 1.32 0.29 -0.12
C GLU A 27 -0.08 -0.33 0.04
N PHE A 28 -0.99 0.42 0.63
CA PHE A 28 -2.38 -0.02 0.85
C PHE A 28 -3.24 0.10 -0.43
N PRO A 29 -4.45 -0.50 -0.49
CA PRO A 29 -5.14 -0.81 -1.74
C PRO A 29 -5.54 0.46 -2.52
N ASP A 30 -6.08 0.27 -3.72
CA ASP A 30 -6.39 1.33 -4.69
C ASP A 30 -7.11 2.58 -4.12
N ASN A 31 -6.88 3.73 -4.74
CA ASN A 31 -7.49 5.02 -4.39
C ASN A 31 -8.71 5.31 -5.27
N GLY A 32 -9.79 5.87 -4.72
CA GLY A 32 -11.00 6.19 -5.49
C GLY A 32 -12.07 5.09 -5.44
N ALA A 33 -13.30 5.46 -5.06
CA ALA A 33 -14.45 4.57 -5.05
C ALA A 33 -14.70 3.88 -6.40
N ARG A 34 -14.51 4.57 -7.54
CA ARG A 34 -14.63 3.93 -8.87
C ARG A 34 -13.60 2.82 -9.05
N ALA A 35 -12.33 3.09 -8.75
CA ALA A 35 -11.25 2.12 -8.88
C ALA A 35 -11.44 0.93 -7.93
N ILE A 36 -11.74 1.19 -6.65
CA ILE A 36 -12.02 0.14 -5.66
C ILE A 36 -13.19 -0.74 -6.12
N GLY A 37 -14.29 -0.15 -6.62
CA GLY A 37 -15.44 -0.91 -7.12
C GLY A 37 -15.15 -1.75 -8.37
N ARG A 38 -14.10 -1.41 -9.15
CA ARG A 38 -13.56 -2.16 -10.30
C ARG A 38 -12.35 -3.04 -9.92
N ALA A 39 -12.09 -3.27 -8.62
CA ALA A 39 -10.92 -4.00 -8.09
C ALA A 39 -9.57 -3.48 -8.63
N GLY A 40 -9.49 -2.17 -8.87
CA GLY A 40 -8.30 -1.50 -9.36
C GLY A 40 -8.03 -1.64 -10.87
N ALA A 41 -8.98 -2.15 -11.66
CA ALA A 41 -8.92 -2.17 -13.12
C ALA A 41 -9.39 -0.81 -13.68
N VAL A 42 -8.43 0.09 -13.91
CA VAL A 42 -8.60 1.49 -14.33
C VAL A 42 -7.37 2.09 -15.07
N ALA A 43 -6.40 1.27 -15.49
CA ALA A 43 -5.16 1.75 -16.12
C ALA A 43 -5.31 2.10 -17.62
N ALA A 44 -6.33 1.58 -18.30
CA ALA A 44 -6.59 1.77 -19.73
C ALA A 44 -6.87 3.24 -20.07
N ASP A 45 -7.93 3.82 -19.49
CA ASP A 45 -8.38 5.19 -19.76
C ASP A 45 -9.16 5.79 -18.56
N PRO A 46 -8.48 6.18 -17.46
CA PRO A 46 -9.16 6.67 -16.25
C PRO A 46 -9.82 8.06 -16.45
N GLU A 47 -11.14 8.10 -16.35
CA GLU A 47 -12.00 9.25 -16.69
C GLU A 47 -12.16 10.32 -15.58
N ASP A 48 -11.53 10.12 -14.42
CA ASP A 48 -11.64 11.01 -13.25
C ASP A 48 -10.28 11.57 -12.80
N GLY A 49 -10.29 12.46 -11.79
CA GLY A 49 -9.09 13.15 -11.35
C GLY A 49 -7.95 12.22 -10.86
N LEU A 50 -8.26 10.99 -10.46
CA LEU A 50 -7.27 10.01 -10.02
C LEU A 50 -6.50 9.37 -11.21
N ALA A 51 -6.81 9.74 -12.45
CA ALA A 51 -5.90 9.59 -13.59
C ALA A 51 -4.47 10.06 -13.26
N LEU A 52 -4.32 11.09 -12.40
CA LEU A 52 -3.03 11.53 -11.84
C LEU A 52 -2.16 10.38 -11.27
N VAL A 53 -2.79 9.36 -10.69
CA VAL A 53 -2.15 8.21 -10.01
C VAL A 53 -2.08 6.96 -10.90
N TYR A 54 -3.14 6.69 -11.66
CA TYR A 54 -3.26 5.46 -12.45
C TYR A 54 -2.61 5.56 -13.83
N ASN A 55 -3.07 6.51 -14.66
CA ASN A 55 -2.57 6.77 -16.01
C ASN A 55 -2.96 8.22 -16.41
N PRO A 56 -2.03 9.19 -16.36
CA PRO A 56 -2.37 10.59 -16.63
C PRO A 56 -2.75 10.91 -18.07
N ALA A 57 -2.66 9.96 -19.01
CA ALA A 57 -3.22 10.14 -20.35
C ALA A 57 -4.74 10.33 -20.32
N GLY A 58 -5.44 9.67 -19.39
CA GLY A 58 -6.89 9.82 -19.16
C GLY A 58 -7.32 11.20 -18.65
N LEU A 59 -6.39 12.12 -18.37
CA LEU A 59 -6.72 13.54 -18.17
C LEU A 59 -7.09 14.23 -19.50
N GLY A 60 -6.55 13.80 -20.65
CA GLY A 60 -6.70 14.49 -21.93
C GLY A 60 -8.16 14.67 -22.38
N SER A 61 -8.98 13.65 -22.13
CA SER A 61 -10.42 13.60 -22.43
C SER A 61 -11.31 14.35 -21.43
N GLN A 62 -10.76 14.83 -20.30
CA GLN A 62 -11.53 15.48 -19.25
C GLN A 62 -11.76 16.96 -19.54
N MET A 63 -13.01 17.33 -19.83
CA MET A 63 -13.38 18.70 -20.19
C MET A 63 -13.87 19.53 -18.99
N GLY A 64 -13.65 20.85 -19.08
CA GLY A 64 -14.20 21.83 -18.15
C GLY A 64 -13.55 21.82 -16.77
N LEU A 65 -14.15 22.53 -15.81
CA LEU A 65 -13.74 22.46 -14.40
C LEU A 65 -14.34 21.21 -13.75
N ARG A 66 -13.50 20.35 -13.19
CA ARG A 66 -13.91 19.12 -12.48
C ARG A 66 -13.30 19.10 -11.08
N PHE A 67 -14.08 18.61 -10.12
CA PHE A 67 -13.63 18.35 -8.75
C PHE A 67 -13.90 16.89 -8.40
N LEU A 68 -12.98 16.27 -7.66
CA LEU A 68 -13.13 14.97 -7.02
C LEU A 68 -12.69 15.09 -5.56
N LEU A 69 -13.56 14.67 -4.65
CA LEU A 69 -13.21 14.37 -3.27
C LEU A 69 -13.58 12.92 -3.00
N ASP A 70 -12.60 12.11 -2.64
CA ASP A 70 -12.73 10.70 -2.30
C ASP A 70 -12.20 10.48 -0.88
N SER A 71 -12.72 9.46 -0.21
CA SER A 71 -11.99 8.83 0.88
C SER A 71 -12.33 7.35 0.98
N LYS A 72 -11.38 6.58 1.49
CA LYS A 72 -11.55 5.19 1.89
C LYS A 72 -11.31 4.99 3.38
N LEU A 73 -12.11 4.12 3.96
CA LEU A 73 -11.92 3.52 5.27
C LEU A 73 -11.42 2.09 5.07
N CYS A 74 -10.32 1.77 5.72
CA CYS A 74 -9.58 0.53 5.60
C CYS A 74 -9.58 -0.18 6.95
N MET A 75 -10.01 -1.43 6.98
CA MET A 75 -10.14 -2.24 8.21
C MET A 75 -9.28 -3.49 8.05
N GLN A 76 -8.11 -3.52 8.70
CA GLN A 76 -7.20 -4.67 8.67
C GLN A 76 -7.27 -5.46 9.98
N GLY A 77 -7.78 -6.68 9.89
CA GLY A 77 -7.63 -7.69 10.93
C GLY A 77 -6.31 -8.41 10.75
N LEU A 78 -5.56 -8.61 11.84
CA LEU A 78 -4.30 -9.35 11.82
C LEU A 78 -4.12 -10.07 13.15
N LEU A 79 -4.06 -11.39 13.10
CA LEU A 79 -3.75 -12.27 14.22
C LEU A 79 -2.42 -12.97 13.95
N PHE A 80 -1.57 -13.02 14.97
CA PHE A 80 -0.36 -13.82 15.00
C PHE A 80 -0.35 -14.74 16.22
N LYS A 81 0.19 -15.94 16.06
CA LYS A 81 0.46 -16.86 17.15
C LYS A 81 1.85 -17.46 16.98
N GLY A 82 2.79 -17.01 17.81
CA GLY A 82 4.15 -17.53 17.85
C GLY A 82 4.20 -19.00 18.27
N THR A 83 5.29 -19.67 17.91
CA THR A 83 5.48 -21.10 18.19
C THR A 83 5.51 -21.35 19.71
N GLY A 84 4.50 -22.08 20.21
CA GLY A 84 4.36 -22.37 21.64
C GLY A 84 3.85 -21.20 22.49
N GLN A 85 3.43 -20.09 21.87
CA GLN A 85 2.93 -18.89 22.54
C GLN A 85 1.42 -18.70 22.32
N ASP A 86 0.82 -17.79 23.09
CA ASP A 86 -0.56 -17.37 22.90
C ASP A 86 -0.71 -16.46 21.67
N SER A 87 -1.95 -16.36 21.17
CA SER A 87 -2.28 -15.52 20.02
C SER A 87 -2.47 -14.06 20.41
N VAL A 88 -1.87 -13.17 19.65
CA VAL A 88 -2.05 -11.71 19.70
C VAL A 88 -2.82 -11.24 18.48
N THR A 89 -3.51 -10.10 18.59
CA THR A 89 -4.30 -9.51 17.50
C THR A 89 -4.05 -8.01 17.44
N ASN A 90 -4.04 -7.45 16.24
CA ASN A 90 -3.93 -6.01 15.99
C ASN A 90 -5.18 -5.27 16.51
N ASP A 91 -4.95 -4.24 17.35
CA ASP A 91 -5.95 -3.31 17.87
C ASP A 91 -5.70 -1.86 17.38
N GLY A 92 -4.95 -1.69 16.28
CA GLY A 92 -4.65 -0.38 15.67
C GLY A 92 -5.87 0.38 15.13
N GLY A 93 -7.00 -0.30 14.96
CA GLY A 93 -8.26 0.28 14.50
C GLY A 93 -8.32 0.50 12.99
N PRO A 94 -9.40 1.13 12.49
CA PRO A 94 -9.55 1.43 11.07
C PRO A 94 -8.72 2.66 10.66
N PHE A 95 -8.23 2.63 9.43
CA PHE A 95 -7.40 3.66 8.83
C PHE A 95 -8.20 4.45 7.76
N PHE A 96 -8.00 5.76 7.68
CA PHE A 96 -8.73 6.66 6.78
C PHE A 96 -7.80 7.37 5.81
N ALA A 97 -8.09 7.27 4.51
CA ALA A 97 -7.25 7.83 3.45
C ALA A 97 -8.06 8.68 2.46
N PRO A 98 -8.05 10.02 2.60
CA PRO A 98 -8.66 10.93 1.64
C PRO A 98 -7.85 11.08 0.34
N ALA A 99 -8.55 11.48 -0.71
CA ALA A 99 -7.97 12.01 -1.93
C ALA A 99 -8.79 13.21 -2.43
N GLY A 100 -8.11 14.24 -2.92
CA GLY A 100 -8.74 15.43 -3.46
C GLY A 100 -8.05 15.87 -4.75
N VAL A 101 -8.81 16.07 -5.81
CA VAL A 101 -8.30 16.51 -7.12
C VAL A 101 -9.18 17.60 -7.71
N PHE A 102 -8.54 18.64 -8.24
CA PHE A 102 -9.14 19.59 -9.18
C PHE A 102 -8.50 19.40 -10.54
N SER A 103 -9.30 19.32 -11.60
CA SER A 103 -8.81 19.36 -12.98
C SER A 103 -9.54 20.43 -13.79
N TYR A 104 -8.84 21.00 -14.76
CA TYR A 104 -9.40 21.95 -15.73
C TYR A 104 -8.99 21.54 -17.14
N GLY A 105 -9.99 21.12 -17.93
CA GLY A 105 -9.86 20.82 -19.35
C GLY A 105 -10.05 22.08 -20.19
N PHE A 106 -8.99 22.47 -20.91
CA PHE A 106 -8.99 23.61 -21.83
C PHE A 106 -9.59 23.27 -23.20
N GLY A 107 -9.86 21.98 -23.49
CA GLY A 107 -10.22 21.51 -24.82
C GLY A 107 -9.06 21.63 -25.81
N ALA A 108 -9.37 21.94 -27.07
CA ALA A 108 -8.37 22.03 -28.12
C ALA A 108 -7.46 23.25 -27.94
N VAL A 109 -6.15 22.99 -27.81
CA VAL A 109 -5.11 24.01 -27.62
C VAL A 109 -3.99 23.80 -28.64
N GLY A 110 -4.02 24.60 -29.71
CA GLY A 110 -3.05 24.50 -30.79
C GLY A 110 -3.16 23.17 -31.55
N PRO A 111 -2.11 22.32 -31.58
CA PRO A 111 -2.17 21.00 -32.22
C PRO A 111 -2.83 19.92 -31.34
N LEU A 112 -3.10 20.20 -30.05
CA LEU A 112 -3.73 19.25 -29.13
C LEU A 112 -5.25 19.36 -29.24
N GLN A 113 -5.95 18.23 -29.30
CA GLN A 113 -7.41 18.18 -29.35
C GLN A 113 -8.05 18.33 -27.97
N GLY A 114 -7.37 17.83 -26.94
CA GLY A 114 -7.67 18.01 -25.53
C GLY A 114 -6.39 18.35 -24.78
N LEU A 115 -6.46 19.29 -23.85
CA LEU A 115 -5.40 19.60 -22.91
C LEU A 115 -6.03 19.84 -21.54
N THR A 116 -5.56 19.10 -20.53
CA THR A 116 -6.07 19.17 -19.18
C THR A 116 -4.94 19.26 -18.18
N VAL A 117 -5.06 20.19 -17.24
CA VAL A 117 -4.15 20.30 -16.09
C VAL A 117 -4.92 19.91 -14.84
N ALA A 118 -4.30 19.10 -13.99
CA ALA A 118 -4.88 18.63 -12.74
C ALA A 118 -3.90 18.78 -11.56
N ILE A 119 -4.42 19.19 -10.41
CA ILE A 119 -3.69 19.26 -9.15
C ILE A 119 -4.46 18.51 -8.08
N GLY A 120 -3.77 17.74 -7.25
CA GLY A 120 -4.41 16.98 -6.19
C GLY A 120 -3.46 16.45 -5.14
N ALA A 121 -4.03 15.88 -4.09
CA ALA A 121 -3.33 15.16 -3.05
C ALA A 121 -4.04 13.84 -2.78
N VAL A 122 -3.27 12.78 -2.56
CA VAL A 122 -3.78 11.44 -2.25
C VAL A 122 -2.99 10.90 -1.06
N GLY A 123 -3.68 10.47 0.00
CA GLY A 123 -3.04 9.80 1.11
C GLY A 123 -3.86 9.74 2.41
N PRO A 124 -3.46 8.87 3.35
CA PRO A 124 -2.17 8.20 3.34
C PRO A 124 -2.23 6.84 2.62
N SER A 125 -1.16 6.47 1.91
CA SER A 125 -1.07 5.27 1.06
C SER A 125 -0.33 4.10 1.73
N ALA A 126 -0.40 3.99 3.05
CA ALA A 126 0.35 3.00 3.85
C ALA A 126 -0.60 2.13 4.70
N VAL A 127 -0.06 1.09 5.34
CA VAL A 127 -0.79 0.18 6.27
C VAL A 127 -1.41 0.88 7.48
N GLY A 128 -1.08 2.16 7.73
CA GLY A 128 -1.68 2.94 8.79
C GLY A 128 -1.19 2.55 10.18
N ARG A 129 -2.12 2.45 11.12
CA ARG A 129 -1.82 2.11 12.51
C ARG A 129 -1.93 0.62 12.79
N LEU A 130 -0.87 0.02 13.32
CA LEU A 130 -0.89 -1.29 13.96
C LEU A 130 -0.58 -1.14 15.45
N SER A 131 -1.19 -1.97 16.29
CA SER A 131 -1.01 -1.91 17.75
C SER A 131 -1.21 -3.30 18.35
N TYR A 132 -0.27 -3.74 19.17
CA TYR A 132 -0.26 -5.04 19.84
C TYR A 132 0.12 -4.91 21.33
N PRO A 133 -0.07 -5.96 22.15
CA PRO A 133 0.51 -6.04 23.49
C PRO A 133 2.04 -5.97 23.45
N GLU A 134 2.61 -5.19 24.37
CA GLU A 134 4.05 -4.91 24.48
C GLU A 134 4.86 -6.16 24.86
N ASP A 135 4.31 -7.00 25.74
CA ASP A 135 4.84 -8.30 26.18
C ASP A 135 4.52 -9.46 25.21
N GLY A 136 3.72 -9.19 24.17
CA GLY A 136 3.16 -10.19 23.28
C GLY A 136 4.18 -11.01 22.49
N ALA A 137 3.69 -12.11 21.90
CA ALA A 137 4.48 -13.05 21.08
C ALA A 137 5.25 -12.36 19.93
N GLN A 138 4.71 -11.25 19.41
CA GLN A 138 5.15 -10.56 18.21
C GLN A 138 6.10 -9.37 18.45
N ARG A 139 6.40 -9.04 19.71
CA ARG A 139 7.01 -7.76 20.11
C ARG A 139 8.36 -7.43 19.47
N TYR A 140 9.16 -8.45 19.12
CA TYR A 140 10.44 -8.29 18.41
C TYR A 140 10.28 -8.01 16.90
N GLY A 141 9.08 -8.21 16.35
CA GLY A 141 8.74 -7.85 14.98
C GLY A 141 7.97 -6.52 14.91
N LEU A 142 7.00 -6.30 15.81
CA LEU A 142 6.32 -5.02 15.98
C LEU A 142 5.55 -4.96 17.31
N ILE A 143 5.57 -3.82 18.01
CA ILE A 143 4.65 -3.50 19.11
C ILE A 143 3.58 -2.51 18.59
N SER A 144 4.02 -1.45 17.93
CA SER A 144 3.12 -0.50 17.25
C SER A 144 3.76 0.10 16.01
N SER A 145 2.93 0.52 15.05
CA SER A 145 3.33 1.40 13.95
C SER A 145 2.25 2.45 13.70
N ASP A 146 2.64 3.61 13.20
CA ASP A 146 1.78 4.58 12.54
C ASP A 146 2.55 5.15 11.34
N PHE A 147 2.17 4.71 10.14
CA PHE A 147 2.82 5.06 8.89
C PHE A 147 1.91 5.95 8.04
N PHE A 148 2.41 7.12 7.68
CA PHE A 148 1.72 8.10 6.83
C PHE A 148 2.54 8.35 5.57
N ILE A 149 1.90 8.30 4.39
CA ILE A 149 2.53 8.63 3.09
C ILE A 149 1.51 9.37 2.23
N ALA A 150 1.74 10.65 1.94
CA ALA A 150 0.91 11.44 1.03
C ALA A 150 1.67 11.82 -0.25
N TYR A 151 0.93 11.81 -1.37
CA TYR A 151 1.41 12.22 -2.68
C TYR A 151 0.74 13.52 -3.12
N TYR A 152 1.49 14.61 -3.15
CA TYR A 152 1.04 15.88 -3.74
C TYR A 152 1.38 15.90 -5.22
N SER A 153 0.37 16.01 -6.07
CA SER A 153 0.46 15.74 -7.51
C SER A 153 0.08 16.97 -8.33
N LEU A 154 0.89 17.28 -9.35
CA LEU A 154 0.56 18.20 -10.44
C LEU A 154 0.76 17.44 -11.76
N GLY A 155 -0.30 17.30 -12.54
CA GLY A 155 -0.26 16.57 -13.80
C GLY A 155 -0.90 17.30 -14.96
N VAL A 156 -0.52 16.85 -16.15
CA VAL A 156 -1.04 17.28 -17.43
C VAL A 156 -1.30 16.05 -18.28
N GLY A 157 -2.45 16.01 -18.94
CA GLY A 157 -2.74 15.05 -20.01
C GLY A 157 -3.24 15.76 -21.24
N ALA A 158 -2.99 15.17 -22.40
CA ALA A 158 -3.38 15.74 -23.67
C ALA A 158 -3.75 14.65 -24.67
N ASP A 159 -4.83 14.91 -25.40
CA ASP A 159 -5.21 14.15 -26.58
C ASP A 159 -4.47 14.73 -27.78
N ILE A 160 -3.52 13.96 -28.31
CA ILE A 160 -2.71 14.32 -29.48
C ILE A 160 -3.56 14.19 -30.75
N ASN A 161 -4.41 13.17 -30.79
CA ASN A 161 -5.41 12.89 -31.81
C ASN A 161 -6.43 11.87 -31.24
N ASP A 162 -7.48 11.58 -32.01
CA ASP A 162 -8.59 10.70 -31.63
C ASP A 162 -8.15 9.32 -31.09
N TRP A 163 -6.99 8.81 -31.52
CA TRP A 163 -6.48 7.49 -31.16
C TRP A 163 -5.30 7.50 -30.16
N LEU A 164 -4.78 8.66 -29.75
CA LEU A 164 -3.60 8.77 -28.89
C LEU A 164 -3.70 9.90 -27.87
N SER A 165 -3.73 9.51 -26.59
CA SER A 165 -3.57 10.39 -25.43
C SER A 165 -2.24 10.13 -24.73
N VAL A 166 -1.62 11.16 -24.18
CA VAL A 166 -0.40 11.07 -23.37
C VAL A 166 -0.52 11.94 -22.12
N GLY A 167 0.19 11.59 -21.05
CA GLY A 167 0.20 12.38 -19.83
C GLY A 167 1.43 12.22 -18.97
N LEU A 168 1.62 13.20 -18.08
CA LEU A 168 2.69 13.26 -17.10
C LEU A 168 2.16 13.86 -15.80
N THR A 169 2.41 13.20 -14.69
CA THR A 169 2.19 13.71 -13.33
C THR A 169 3.54 13.86 -12.63
N GLY A 170 3.90 15.06 -12.19
CA GLY A 170 4.93 15.26 -11.19
C GLY A 170 4.35 15.08 -9.80
N GLN A 171 5.05 14.36 -8.91
CA GLN A 171 4.60 14.08 -7.55
C GLN A 171 5.68 14.44 -6.53
N LEU A 172 5.25 14.98 -5.39
CA LEU A 172 6.06 15.10 -4.18
C LEU A 172 5.49 14.14 -3.14
N LEU A 173 6.27 13.11 -2.79
CA LEU A 173 5.96 12.24 -1.65
C LEU A 173 6.41 12.92 -0.36
N HIS A 174 5.58 12.86 0.67
CA HIS A 174 5.96 13.18 2.05
C HIS A 174 5.40 12.09 2.96
N GLY A 175 6.17 11.64 3.94
CA GLY A 175 5.72 10.63 4.88
C GLY A 175 6.36 10.73 6.26
N THR A 176 5.68 10.13 7.23
CA THR A 176 6.18 9.93 8.59
C THR A 176 6.14 8.44 8.91
N ALA A 177 7.10 7.99 9.70
CA ALA A 177 7.10 6.65 10.25
C ALA A 177 7.35 6.73 11.75
N SER A 178 6.31 6.43 12.53
CA SER A 178 6.43 6.17 13.96
C SER A 178 6.27 4.66 14.16
N PHE A 179 7.21 4.00 14.84
CA PHE A 179 7.05 2.59 15.19
C PHE A 179 7.86 2.19 16.43
N SER A 180 7.42 1.12 17.08
CA SER A 180 8.10 0.54 18.24
C SER A 180 8.23 -0.97 18.13
N GLN A 181 9.34 -1.50 18.64
CA GLN A 181 9.61 -2.93 18.78
C GLN A 181 10.48 -3.18 20.00
N ALA A 182 10.36 -4.39 20.57
CA ALA A 182 11.29 -4.89 21.56
C ALA A 182 12.63 -5.23 20.88
N VAL A 183 13.72 -5.01 21.59
CA VAL A 183 15.06 -5.50 21.26
C VAL A 183 15.69 -6.09 22.53
N TRP A 184 16.52 -7.10 22.40
CA TRP A 184 17.23 -7.65 23.56
C TRP A 184 18.18 -6.60 24.16
N SER A 185 18.08 -6.34 25.48
CA SER A 185 18.77 -5.22 26.16
C SER A 185 20.26 -5.42 26.46
N GLY A 186 20.83 -6.59 26.19
CA GLY A 186 22.18 -6.96 26.65
C GLY A 186 22.22 -7.80 27.94
N PHE A 187 21.08 -8.01 28.60
CA PHE A 187 20.96 -8.74 29.87
C PHE A 187 20.04 -9.97 29.76
N GLY A 188 20.18 -10.94 30.68
CA GLY A 188 19.39 -12.18 30.64
C GLY A 188 19.75 -13.10 29.45
N ARG A 189 18.89 -14.09 29.16
CA ARG A 189 19.02 -15.00 28.01
C ARG A 189 17.65 -15.35 27.45
N GLY A 190 17.54 -15.40 26.12
CA GLY A 190 16.32 -15.82 25.42
C GLY A 190 15.34 -14.66 25.21
N THR A 191 14.04 -14.98 25.25
CA THR A 191 12.94 -14.06 24.92
C THR A 191 12.09 -13.72 26.14
N ASP A 192 12.73 -13.33 27.23
CA ASP A 192 12.09 -12.93 28.49
C ASP A 192 11.80 -11.41 28.45
N PRO A 193 10.51 -10.97 28.49
CA PRO A 193 10.15 -9.55 28.39
C PRO A 193 10.83 -8.64 29.43
N ASP A 194 11.13 -9.15 30.63
CA ASP A 194 11.76 -8.35 31.72
C ASP A 194 13.19 -7.88 31.37
N PHE A 195 13.78 -8.39 30.28
CA PHE A 195 15.08 -8.01 29.75
C PHE A 195 15.01 -7.40 28.34
N ASP A 196 13.84 -6.99 27.88
CA ASP A 196 13.68 -6.29 26.60
C ASP A 196 13.77 -4.77 26.77
N THR A 197 14.44 -4.12 25.83
CA THR A 197 14.43 -2.66 25.62
C THR A 197 13.38 -2.36 24.56
N VAL A 198 12.45 -1.43 24.80
CA VAL A 198 11.51 -1.00 23.76
C VAL A 198 12.10 0.18 23.00
N VAL A 199 12.50 -0.05 21.74
CA VAL A 199 13.00 1.00 20.85
C VAL A 199 11.82 1.65 20.16
N ASN A 200 11.74 2.97 20.26
CA ASN A 200 10.74 3.81 19.61
C ASN A 200 11.45 4.67 18.57
N ILE A 201 10.94 4.69 17.35
CA ILE A 201 11.47 5.47 16.23
C ILE A 201 10.37 6.41 15.75
N ASP A 202 10.68 7.69 15.60
CA ASP A 202 9.78 8.72 15.05
C ASP A 202 10.58 9.57 14.05
N VAL A 203 10.30 9.37 12.76
CA VAL A 203 11.04 10.00 11.67
C VAL A 203 10.09 10.60 10.63
N THR A 204 10.52 11.71 10.04
CA THR A 204 9.76 12.44 9.02
C THR A 204 10.62 12.65 7.77
N SER A 205 10.04 12.42 6.59
CA SER A 205 10.71 12.69 5.32
C SER A 205 10.58 14.16 4.92
N GLY A 206 11.59 14.67 4.22
CA GLY A 206 11.40 15.82 3.34
C GLY A 206 10.43 15.50 2.19
N PHE A 207 10.22 16.45 1.28
CA PHE A 207 9.52 16.17 0.03
C PHE A 207 10.43 15.43 -0.94
N ILE A 208 10.04 14.22 -1.34
CA ILE A 208 10.81 13.36 -2.24
C ILE A 208 10.14 13.35 -3.61
N PRO A 209 10.80 13.84 -4.69
CA PRO A 209 10.19 13.95 -6.01
C PRO A 209 10.10 12.60 -6.72
N THR A 210 8.95 12.34 -7.34
CA THR A 210 8.71 11.22 -8.26
C THR A 210 7.69 11.66 -9.33
N GLY A 211 7.17 10.73 -10.12
CA GLY A 211 6.12 11.03 -11.09
C GLY A 211 5.49 9.81 -11.74
N VAL A 212 4.40 10.02 -12.46
CA VAL A 212 3.70 8.99 -13.24
C VAL A 212 3.68 9.42 -14.70
N PHE A 213 4.06 8.52 -15.59
CA PHE A 213 3.99 8.69 -17.04
C PHE A 213 2.83 7.86 -17.57
N GLY A 214 2.07 8.39 -18.53
CA GLY A 214 0.87 7.73 -19.05
C GLY A 214 0.75 7.83 -20.57
N ILE A 215 0.28 6.76 -21.19
CA ILE A 215 -0.11 6.69 -22.60
C ILE A 215 -1.41 5.91 -22.69
N THR A 216 -2.36 6.38 -23.50
CA THR A 216 -3.57 5.63 -23.86
C THR A 216 -3.72 5.65 -25.38
N VAL A 217 -3.95 4.48 -25.95
CA VAL A 217 -4.16 4.28 -27.39
C VAL A 217 -5.57 3.75 -27.60
N ARG A 218 -6.33 4.33 -28.53
CA ARG A 218 -7.69 3.89 -28.89
C ARG A 218 -7.73 3.45 -30.37
N PRO A 219 -7.40 2.18 -30.70
CA PRO A 219 -7.32 1.72 -32.08
C PRO A 219 -8.66 1.78 -32.83
N ILE A 220 -9.76 1.68 -32.07
CA ILE A 220 -11.15 1.89 -32.47
C ILE A 220 -11.91 2.47 -31.27
N GLU A 221 -13.04 3.12 -31.50
CA GLU A 221 -13.83 3.82 -30.47
C GLU A 221 -14.20 2.94 -29.25
N SER A 222 -14.38 1.62 -29.46
CA SER A 222 -14.78 0.67 -28.42
C SER A 222 -13.64 -0.01 -27.67
N LEU A 223 -12.38 0.35 -27.93
CA LEU A 223 -11.19 -0.28 -27.31
C LEU A 223 -10.16 0.78 -26.90
N ALA A 224 -9.88 0.87 -25.60
CA ALA A 224 -8.76 1.64 -25.06
C ALA A 224 -7.65 0.71 -24.52
N LEU A 225 -6.39 1.05 -24.80
CA LEU A 225 -5.20 0.34 -24.36
C LEU A 225 -4.28 1.32 -23.62
N GLY A 226 -4.09 1.12 -22.31
CA GLY A 226 -3.29 2.00 -21.46
C GLY A 226 -1.94 1.41 -21.07
N LEU A 227 -0.94 2.27 -20.96
CA LEU A 227 0.35 2.01 -20.33
C LEU A 227 0.66 3.14 -19.37
N SER A 228 0.99 2.79 -18.12
CA SER A 228 1.46 3.73 -17.12
C SER A 228 2.72 3.25 -16.41
N TYR A 229 3.57 4.18 -16.01
CA TYR A 229 4.83 3.91 -15.30
C TYR A 229 5.09 4.92 -14.18
N ARG A 230 5.37 4.41 -12.97
CA ARG A 230 5.92 5.15 -11.83
C ARG A 230 7.33 4.61 -11.54
N PRO A 231 8.39 5.44 -11.51
CA PRO A 231 9.75 4.96 -11.25
C PRO A 231 9.95 4.61 -9.77
N LYS A 232 10.96 3.78 -9.49
CA LYS A 232 11.36 3.43 -8.12
C LYS A 232 11.86 4.66 -7.37
N LEU A 233 11.62 4.69 -6.05
CA LEU A 233 11.88 5.86 -5.22
C LEU A 233 12.63 5.44 -3.96
N ARG A 234 13.74 6.12 -3.65
CA ARG A 234 14.40 5.99 -2.34
C ARG A 234 13.67 6.88 -1.35
N PHE A 235 13.19 6.28 -0.26
CA PHE A 235 12.61 6.99 0.86
C PHE A 235 13.68 7.18 1.93
N THR A 236 13.83 8.42 2.38
CA THR A 236 14.76 8.83 3.45
C THR A 236 14.02 9.74 4.40
N ALA A 237 13.98 9.36 5.68
CA ALA A 237 13.37 10.16 6.75
C ALA A 237 14.36 10.35 7.89
N GLU A 238 14.33 11.51 8.54
CA GLU A 238 15.18 11.84 9.68
C GLU A 238 14.31 12.15 10.90
N GLY A 239 14.84 11.89 12.09
CA GLY A 239 14.13 12.14 13.34
C GLY A 239 14.84 11.50 14.52
N ASP A 240 14.06 10.92 15.43
CA ASP A 240 14.52 10.41 16.71
C ASP A 240 14.38 8.87 16.81
N LEU A 241 15.35 8.25 17.49
CA LEU A 241 15.29 6.90 18.05
C LEU A 241 15.50 7.01 19.57
N VAL A 242 14.58 6.43 20.34
CA VAL A 242 14.58 6.47 21.81
C VAL A 242 14.39 5.06 22.37
N SER A 243 15.37 4.61 23.13
CA SER A 243 15.37 3.32 23.82
C SER A 243 14.76 3.45 25.22
N GLN A 244 13.67 2.74 25.48
CA GLN A 244 13.12 2.55 26.82
C GLN A 244 13.80 1.32 27.44
N LEU A 245 14.71 1.55 28.37
CA LEU A 245 15.56 0.52 28.98
C LEU A 245 14.81 -0.19 30.12
N PRO A 246 14.94 -1.53 30.27
CA PRO A 246 14.19 -2.29 31.27
C PRO A 246 14.58 -1.92 32.72
N GLU A 247 13.62 -2.05 33.64
CA GLU A 247 13.79 -1.74 35.07
C GLU A 247 14.24 -2.96 35.92
N SER A 248 14.76 -4.02 35.32
CA SER A 248 15.23 -5.19 36.06
C SER A 248 16.46 -4.87 36.94
N PRO A 249 16.64 -5.53 38.11
CA PRO A 249 17.68 -5.17 39.07
C PRO A 249 19.10 -5.14 38.50
N GLU A 250 19.42 -6.05 37.58
CA GLU A 250 20.68 -6.15 36.87
C GLU A 250 20.94 -4.90 36.00
N VAL A 251 19.90 -4.44 35.30
CA VAL A 251 19.95 -3.27 34.39
C VAL A 251 20.02 -1.99 35.22
N LEU A 252 19.22 -1.87 36.28
CA LEU A 252 19.27 -0.72 37.20
C LEU A 252 20.64 -0.58 37.89
N ALA A 253 21.30 -1.70 38.22
CA ALA A 253 22.66 -1.67 38.77
C ALA A 253 23.70 -1.16 37.75
N ALA A 254 23.53 -1.51 36.47
CA ALA A 254 24.34 -0.97 35.38
C ALA A 254 24.02 0.51 35.06
N ALA A 255 22.84 1.00 35.45
CA ALA A 255 22.34 2.36 35.18
C ALA A 255 22.61 2.87 33.74
N PRO A 256 22.26 2.09 32.70
CA PRO A 256 22.47 2.50 31.33
C PRO A 256 21.63 3.72 30.98
N LYS A 257 22.15 4.55 30.08
CA LYS A 257 21.46 5.73 29.54
C LYS A 257 21.82 5.91 28.07
N GLN A 258 20.85 6.35 27.28
CA GLN A 258 21.07 6.75 25.90
C GLN A 258 21.57 8.21 25.86
N VAL A 259 22.67 8.45 25.16
CA VAL A 259 23.19 9.78 24.82
C VAL A 259 23.02 10.01 23.33
N GLY A 260 22.44 11.16 22.96
CA GLY A 260 21.96 11.40 21.60
C GLY A 260 20.67 10.65 21.30
N LYS A 261 20.03 11.01 20.18
CA LYS A 261 18.77 10.38 19.73
C LYS A 261 18.53 10.44 18.23
N GLY A 262 19.40 11.09 17.44
CA GLY A 262 19.14 11.25 16.01
C GLY A 262 19.11 9.89 15.30
N ALA A 263 18.25 9.74 14.30
CA ALA A 263 18.20 8.56 13.44
C ALA A 263 17.84 8.93 11.99
N GLU A 264 18.22 8.05 11.06
CA GLU A 264 17.81 8.08 9.67
C GLU A 264 17.17 6.74 9.30
N LEU A 265 15.98 6.79 8.70
CA LEU A 265 15.30 5.63 8.14
C LEU A 265 15.48 5.65 6.62
N LEU A 266 15.98 4.54 6.06
CA LEU A 266 16.16 4.36 4.63
C LEU A 266 15.44 3.10 4.15
N LEU A 267 14.71 3.23 3.04
CA LEU A 267 14.10 2.11 2.30
C LEU A 267 13.86 2.51 0.83
N THR A 268 13.54 1.55 -0.04
CA THR A 268 13.28 1.82 -1.47
C THR A 268 11.92 1.29 -1.91
N PHE A 269 11.03 2.18 -2.34
CA PHE A 269 9.76 1.82 -2.99
C PHE A 269 9.99 1.32 -4.41
N PRO A 270 9.18 0.35 -4.88
CA PRO A 270 9.31 -0.24 -6.21
C PRO A 270 8.98 0.75 -7.32
N HIS A 271 9.46 0.45 -8.52
CA HIS A 271 8.82 0.96 -9.73
C HIS A 271 7.54 0.18 -10.01
N VAL A 272 6.54 0.82 -10.62
CA VAL A 272 5.25 0.20 -10.94
C VAL A 272 4.96 0.42 -12.42
N ILE A 273 4.63 -0.66 -13.13
CA ILE A 273 4.14 -0.64 -14.51
C ILE A 273 2.70 -1.11 -14.49
N ARG A 274 1.80 -0.40 -15.17
CA ARG A 274 0.40 -0.82 -15.39
C ARG A 274 0.14 -0.93 -16.88
N LEU A 275 -0.48 -2.03 -17.29
CA LEU A 275 -0.99 -2.26 -18.64
C LEU A 275 -2.49 -2.53 -18.52
N GLY A 276 -3.32 -1.78 -19.23
CA GLY A 276 -4.77 -1.92 -19.18
C GLY A 276 -5.40 -2.05 -20.55
N ALA A 277 -6.51 -2.77 -20.64
CA ALA A 277 -7.32 -2.88 -21.84
C ALA A 277 -8.81 -2.81 -21.49
N GLU A 278 -9.48 -1.71 -21.85
CA GLU A 278 -10.93 -1.53 -21.68
C GLU A 278 -11.67 -1.74 -23.00
N TRP A 279 -12.75 -2.52 -22.95
CA TRP A 279 -13.70 -2.74 -24.04
C TRP A 279 -15.08 -2.19 -23.66
N SER A 280 -15.58 -1.25 -24.45
CA SER A 280 -16.89 -0.58 -24.30
C SER A 280 -17.86 -0.89 -25.44
N GLY A 281 -17.53 -1.87 -26.30
CA GLY A 281 -18.33 -2.24 -27.47
C GLY A 281 -19.56 -3.11 -27.17
N ILE A 282 -20.02 -3.18 -25.92
CA ILE A 282 -21.26 -3.85 -25.50
C ILE A 282 -22.18 -2.78 -24.93
N ASP A 283 -23.44 -2.79 -25.37
CA ASP A 283 -24.43 -1.79 -24.95
C ASP A 283 -24.56 -1.76 -23.41
N HIS A 284 -24.51 -0.55 -22.85
CA HIS A 284 -24.46 -0.26 -21.41
C HIS A 284 -23.30 -0.88 -20.60
N LEU A 285 -22.31 -1.57 -21.20
CA LEU A 285 -21.30 -2.35 -20.47
C LEU A 285 -19.86 -2.04 -20.94
N ALA A 286 -19.06 -1.50 -20.02
CA ALA A 286 -17.59 -1.41 -20.16
C ALA A 286 -16.91 -2.49 -19.30
N ILE A 287 -15.89 -3.16 -19.84
CA ILE A 287 -15.10 -4.20 -19.16
C ILE A 287 -13.62 -3.89 -19.35
N GLU A 288 -12.85 -3.91 -18.27
CA GLU A 288 -11.40 -3.69 -18.31
C GLU A 288 -10.62 -4.83 -17.66
N VAL A 289 -9.49 -5.17 -18.26
CA VAL A 289 -8.49 -6.07 -17.68
C VAL A 289 -7.15 -5.35 -17.56
N ASP A 290 -6.61 -5.29 -16.35
CA ASP A 290 -5.28 -4.75 -16.05
C ASP A 290 -4.30 -5.86 -15.66
N LEU A 291 -3.06 -5.69 -16.12
CA LEU A 291 -1.86 -6.34 -15.58
C LEU A 291 -0.98 -5.27 -14.93
N VAL A 292 -0.74 -5.39 -13.63
CA VAL A 292 0.21 -4.55 -12.89
C VAL A 292 1.46 -5.36 -12.58
N TYR A 293 2.62 -4.72 -12.71
CA TYR A 293 3.91 -5.25 -12.28
C TYR A 293 4.55 -4.26 -11.31
N GLU A 294 4.98 -4.74 -10.16
CA GLU A 294 5.62 -3.96 -9.11
C GLU A 294 6.99 -4.58 -8.80
N GLY A 295 8.06 -3.85 -9.09
CA GLY A 295 9.43 -4.33 -8.87
C GLY A 295 9.86 -4.25 -7.40
N TRP A 296 9.15 -4.97 -6.53
CA TRP A 296 9.38 -5.02 -5.08
C TRP A 296 10.70 -5.68 -4.70
N SER A 297 11.44 -6.32 -5.62
CA SER A 297 12.85 -6.72 -5.40
C SER A 297 13.78 -5.55 -5.05
N ALA A 298 13.37 -4.31 -5.30
CA ALA A 298 14.08 -3.12 -4.83
C ALA A 298 13.99 -2.90 -3.31
N PHE A 299 13.06 -3.56 -2.61
CA PHE A 299 12.85 -3.45 -1.17
C PHE A 299 13.57 -4.58 -0.43
N GLU A 300 14.90 -4.45 -0.35
CA GLU A 300 15.79 -5.44 0.24
C GLU A 300 15.71 -5.42 1.79
N ALA A 301 15.69 -4.23 2.41
CA ALA A 301 15.63 -4.06 3.86
C ALA A 301 14.97 -2.74 4.26
N ILE A 302 14.61 -2.64 5.55
CA ILE A 302 14.38 -1.38 6.24
C ILE A 302 15.62 -1.10 7.08
N GLU A 303 16.33 -0.02 6.77
CA GLU A 303 17.55 0.38 7.48
C GLU A 303 17.26 1.55 8.42
N VAL A 304 17.64 1.42 9.69
CA VAL A 304 17.63 2.51 10.66
C VAL A 304 19.06 2.78 11.11
N ARG A 305 19.57 3.97 10.79
CA ARG A 305 20.96 4.38 11.06
C ARG A 305 21.01 5.41 12.18
N PRO A 306 21.50 5.05 13.38
CA PRO A 306 21.62 5.99 14.50
C PRO A 306 22.66 7.10 14.23
N LYS A 307 22.30 8.35 14.50
CA LYS A 307 23.13 9.54 14.30
C LYS A 307 23.63 10.06 15.65
N ASN A 308 24.87 9.68 16.00
CA ASN A 308 25.52 10.00 17.28
C ASN A 308 24.74 9.49 18.51
N VAL A 309 24.16 8.29 18.40
CA VAL A 309 23.51 7.60 19.53
C VAL A 309 24.52 6.65 20.18
N VAL A 310 24.72 6.81 21.48
CA VAL A 310 25.66 6.03 22.30
C VAL A 310 24.92 5.55 23.54
N ILE A 311 25.10 4.30 23.94
CA ILE A 311 24.69 3.83 25.26
C ILE A 311 25.88 3.95 26.20
N GLU A 312 25.71 4.72 27.27
CA GLU A 312 26.66 4.83 28.38
C GLU A 312 26.12 4.04 29.58
N SER A 313 26.99 3.41 30.37
CA SER A 313 26.63 2.66 31.57
C SER A 313 27.71 2.81 32.66
N ASN A 314 27.39 2.46 33.90
CA ASN A 314 28.38 2.33 34.99
C ASN A 314 29.29 1.09 34.83
N VAL A 315 28.98 0.18 33.91
CA VAL A 315 29.80 -0.98 33.53
C VAL A 315 30.05 -0.95 32.02
N GLY A 316 31.30 -1.23 31.61
CA GLY A 316 31.72 -1.17 30.21
C GLY A 316 32.08 0.24 29.71
N ASP A 317 32.54 0.30 28.46
CA ASP A 317 32.85 1.55 27.76
C ASP A 317 31.62 2.06 26.99
N PRO A 318 31.49 3.39 26.78
CA PRO A 318 30.43 3.98 25.95
C PRO A 318 30.39 3.35 24.55
N THR A 319 29.28 2.71 24.21
CA THR A 319 29.14 1.91 22.99
C THR A 319 28.16 2.59 22.02
N PRO A 320 28.59 2.96 20.79
CA PRO A 320 27.68 3.47 19.76
C PRO A 320 26.61 2.44 19.40
N LEU A 321 25.39 2.89 19.11
CA LEU A 321 24.36 2.02 18.55
C LEU A 321 24.68 1.76 17.07
N GLU A 322 24.75 0.48 16.68
CA GLU A 322 24.99 0.06 15.30
C GLU A 322 23.74 0.26 14.40
N ASP A 323 23.94 0.21 13.08
CA ASP A 323 22.85 0.26 12.11
C ASP A 323 21.91 -0.95 12.28
N ILE A 324 20.61 -0.69 12.46
CA ILE A 324 19.59 -1.73 12.56
C ILE A 324 19.08 -2.03 11.15
N VAL A 325 19.32 -3.25 10.68
CA VAL A 325 18.91 -3.70 9.34
C VAL A 325 17.83 -4.78 9.49
N LEU A 326 16.58 -4.41 9.21
CA LEU A 326 15.48 -5.37 9.14
C LEU A 326 15.43 -5.93 7.71
N GLN A 327 16.07 -7.08 7.49
CA GLN A 327 16.08 -7.70 6.17
C GLN A 327 14.67 -8.14 5.75
N LYS A 328 14.31 -7.84 4.51
CA LYS A 328 12.98 -8.15 3.95
C LYS A 328 13.05 -9.00 2.68
N ASP A 329 14.07 -8.82 1.83
CA ASP A 329 14.30 -9.61 0.61
C ASP A 329 13.02 -9.81 -0.22
N PHE A 330 12.28 -8.73 -0.50
CA PHE A 330 11.04 -8.87 -1.26
C PHE A 330 11.31 -9.40 -2.69
N ASN A 331 10.31 -10.08 -3.26
CA ASN A 331 10.29 -10.49 -4.66
C ASN A 331 9.51 -9.49 -5.50
N ASP A 332 9.64 -9.57 -6.82
CA ASP A 332 8.78 -8.79 -7.72
C ASP A 332 7.34 -9.33 -7.76
N ALA A 333 6.36 -8.42 -7.81
CA ALA A 333 4.95 -8.74 -7.67
C ALA A 333 4.11 -8.47 -8.93
N TRP A 334 3.20 -9.42 -9.14
CA TRP A 334 2.02 -9.43 -10.00
C TRP A 334 0.81 -8.59 -9.58
N SER A 335 -0.08 -8.14 -10.47
CA SER A 335 -1.52 -8.33 -10.26
C SER A 335 -2.28 -8.44 -11.59
N VAL A 336 -3.33 -9.26 -11.63
CA VAL A 336 -4.32 -9.29 -12.70
C VAL A 336 -5.65 -8.84 -12.12
N ARG A 337 -6.26 -7.84 -12.76
CA ARG A 337 -7.48 -7.18 -12.28
C ARG A 337 -8.51 -7.20 -13.40
N LEU A 338 -9.76 -7.47 -13.05
CA LEU A 338 -10.91 -7.45 -13.95
C LEU A 338 -11.97 -6.55 -13.32
N GLY A 339 -12.40 -5.51 -14.02
CA GLY A 339 -13.45 -4.60 -13.60
C GLY A 339 -14.52 -4.45 -14.67
N ALA A 340 -15.75 -4.15 -14.26
CA ALA A 340 -16.82 -3.78 -15.18
C ALA A 340 -17.71 -2.68 -14.61
N ASP A 341 -18.07 -1.71 -15.46
CA ASP A 341 -19.10 -0.70 -15.22
C ASP A 341 -20.33 -1.05 -16.08
N TYR A 342 -21.51 -1.17 -15.45
CA TYR A 342 -22.80 -1.38 -16.13
C TYR A 342 -23.75 -0.20 -15.88
N ASN A 343 -24.16 0.48 -16.95
CA ASN A 343 -25.05 1.63 -16.91
C ASN A 343 -26.51 1.19 -16.75
N LEU A 344 -26.91 0.95 -15.51
CA LEU A 344 -28.22 0.40 -15.11
C LEU A 344 -29.38 1.37 -15.34
N VAL A 345 -29.15 2.68 -15.19
CA VAL A 345 -30.09 3.74 -15.59
C VAL A 345 -29.27 4.84 -16.26
N SER A 346 -29.48 5.03 -17.57
CA SER A 346 -28.77 6.02 -18.37
C SER A 346 -28.64 7.36 -17.66
N ASP A 347 -27.40 7.87 -17.64
CA ASP A 347 -26.99 9.16 -17.10
C ASP A 347 -27.25 9.36 -15.59
N ARG A 348 -27.67 8.29 -14.87
CA ARG A 348 -28.07 8.36 -13.46
C ARG A 348 -27.47 7.31 -12.56
N LEU A 349 -27.39 6.05 -12.98
CA LEU A 349 -26.95 4.95 -12.13
C LEU A 349 -26.07 3.98 -12.89
N VAL A 350 -24.78 3.98 -12.54
CA VAL A 350 -23.82 2.95 -12.93
C VAL A 350 -23.61 2.02 -11.74
N VAL A 351 -23.66 0.71 -11.96
CA VAL A 351 -23.26 -0.30 -10.98
C VAL A 351 -22.00 -1.00 -11.46
N ARG A 352 -21.11 -1.39 -10.54
CA ARG A 352 -19.82 -1.99 -10.88
C ARG A 352 -19.48 -3.18 -10.00
N GLY A 353 -18.66 -4.04 -10.54
CA GLY A 353 -18.03 -5.14 -9.82
C GLY A 353 -16.61 -5.36 -10.32
N GLY A 354 -15.79 -5.98 -9.48
CA GLY A 354 -14.41 -6.29 -9.82
C GLY A 354 -13.87 -7.51 -9.11
N TYR A 355 -12.81 -8.07 -9.69
CA TYR A 355 -12.00 -9.13 -9.14
C TYR A 355 -10.53 -8.81 -9.33
N LEU A 356 -9.73 -8.96 -8.27
CA LEU A 356 -8.28 -8.82 -8.30
C LEU A 356 -7.64 -10.12 -7.84
N TYR A 357 -6.56 -10.51 -8.50
CA TYR A 357 -5.59 -11.49 -8.02
C TYR A 357 -4.19 -10.86 -8.03
N GLU A 358 -3.42 -11.02 -6.96
CA GLU A 358 -2.13 -10.34 -6.79
C GLU A 358 -0.95 -11.27 -6.44
N SER A 359 0.25 -10.83 -6.82
CA SER A 359 1.62 -11.41 -6.82
C SER A 359 2.52 -11.20 -5.58
N SER A 360 3.34 -12.15 -5.09
CA SER A 360 4.01 -11.93 -3.77
C SER A 360 5.17 -10.98 -3.85
N ALA A 361 5.10 -9.92 -3.05
CA ALA A 361 6.31 -9.23 -2.63
C ALA A 361 6.99 -9.97 -1.46
N ILE A 362 6.23 -10.54 -0.52
CA ILE A 362 6.77 -11.06 0.74
C ILE A 362 7.08 -12.57 0.61
N PRO A 363 8.36 -13.01 0.58
CA PRO A 363 8.67 -14.43 0.67
C PRO A 363 8.32 -14.98 2.06
N ASP A 364 7.97 -16.26 2.15
CA ASP A 364 7.53 -16.90 3.41
C ASP A 364 8.56 -16.74 4.56
N LYS A 365 9.86 -16.77 4.23
CA LYS A 365 10.96 -16.52 5.18
C LYS A 365 10.94 -15.12 5.82
N SER A 366 10.31 -14.13 5.20
CA SER A 366 10.33 -12.71 5.62
C SER A 366 8.97 -12.23 6.14
N ILE A 367 7.98 -13.12 6.25
CA ILE A 367 6.67 -12.78 6.82
C ILE A 367 6.83 -12.39 8.29
N SER A 368 6.23 -11.26 8.65
CA SER A 368 6.20 -10.70 10.00
C SER A 368 4.90 -9.89 10.20
N VAL A 369 4.64 -9.50 11.43
CA VAL A 369 3.43 -8.77 11.87
C VAL A 369 3.36 -7.31 11.41
N ASP A 370 4.41 -6.78 10.80
CA ASP A 370 4.49 -5.41 10.30
C ASP A 370 3.87 -5.23 8.91
N PHE A 371 3.87 -6.27 8.07
CA PHE A 371 3.25 -6.24 6.73
C PHE A 371 2.49 -7.54 6.43
N ALA A 372 1.25 -7.66 6.89
CA ALA A 372 0.38 -8.80 6.58
C ALA A 372 -0.45 -8.61 5.31
N ASN A 373 0.24 -8.34 4.19
CA ASN A 373 -0.39 -8.10 2.89
C ASN A 373 0.10 -9.06 1.79
N TRP A 374 0.55 -10.26 2.18
CA TRP A 374 0.86 -11.33 1.24
C TRP A 374 -0.40 -11.79 0.47
N GLY A 375 -0.21 -12.78 -0.40
CA GLY A 375 -1.19 -13.61 -1.13
C GLY A 375 -2.63 -13.19 -0.98
N ARG A 376 -3.26 -12.63 -2.02
CA ARG A 376 -4.66 -12.27 -1.93
C ARG A 376 -5.37 -12.26 -3.26
N HIS A 377 -6.65 -12.56 -3.14
CA HIS A 377 -7.66 -12.27 -4.13
C HIS A 377 -8.58 -11.21 -3.51
N ALA A 378 -9.20 -10.36 -4.31
CA ALA A 378 -10.23 -9.44 -3.83
C ALA A 378 -11.46 -9.50 -4.71
N VAL A 379 -12.63 -9.35 -4.09
CA VAL A 379 -13.90 -9.12 -4.79
C VAL A 379 -14.41 -7.75 -4.36
N SER A 380 -14.85 -6.96 -5.32
CA SER A 380 -15.38 -5.63 -5.09
C SER A 380 -16.72 -5.40 -5.77
N ILE A 381 -17.48 -4.46 -5.21
CA ILE A 381 -18.71 -3.92 -5.77
C ILE A 381 -18.75 -2.42 -5.57
N GLY A 382 -19.53 -1.71 -6.39
CA GLY A 382 -19.78 -0.29 -6.18
C GLY A 382 -20.91 0.25 -7.04
N ALA A 383 -21.18 1.53 -6.88
CA ALA A 383 -22.13 2.27 -7.71
C ALA A 383 -21.70 3.75 -7.86
N SER A 384 -22.18 4.39 -8.92
CA SER A 384 -22.18 5.83 -9.12
C SER A 384 -23.61 6.30 -9.29
N LEU A 385 -24.04 7.30 -8.51
CA LEU A 385 -25.36 7.92 -8.62
C LEU A 385 -25.19 9.39 -9.01
N THR A 386 -25.71 9.79 -10.17
CA THR A 386 -25.73 11.18 -10.64
C THR A 386 -27.04 11.86 -10.22
N LEU A 387 -26.94 12.98 -9.50
CA LEU A 387 -28.05 13.82 -9.05
C LEU A 387 -27.65 15.30 -9.22
N PHE A 388 -28.41 16.05 -10.04
CA PHE A 388 -28.24 17.50 -10.19
C PHE A 388 -26.79 17.90 -10.58
N GLY A 389 -26.23 17.26 -11.60
CA GLY A 389 -24.83 17.42 -12.03
C GLY A 389 -23.74 16.95 -11.03
N VAL A 390 -24.11 16.41 -9.86
CA VAL A 390 -23.18 15.84 -8.87
C VAL A 390 -23.21 14.32 -8.94
N ILE A 391 -22.04 13.68 -8.98
CA ILE A 391 -21.94 12.22 -8.96
C ILE A 391 -21.45 11.79 -7.58
N VAL A 392 -22.18 10.89 -6.93
CA VAL A 392 -21.79 10.25 -5.67
C VAL A 392 -21.39 8.81 -5.97
N ASP A 393 -20.16 8.45 -5.63
CA ASP A 393 -19.63 7.09 -5.82
C ASP A 393 -19.51 6.37 -4.48
N VAL A 394 -19.88 5.10 -4.44
CA VAL A 394 -19.66 4.24 -3.27
C VAL A 394 -19.07 2.90 -3.72
N ALA A 395 -18.15 2.36 -2.94
CA ALA A 395 -17.59 1.04 -3.19
C ALA A 395 -17.24 0.29 -1.91
N TYR A 396 -17.21 -1.03 -2.03
CA TYR A 396 -16.72 -1.97 -1.03
C TYR A 396 -15.86 -3.04 -1.70
N ALA A 397 -14.74 -3.39 -1.07
CA ALA A 397 -13.89 -4.50 -1.48
C ALA A 397 -13.52 -5.35 -0.26
N HIS A 398 -13.58 -6.67 -0.43
CA HIS A 398 -13.09 -7.65 0.53
C HIS A 398 -11.89 -8.38 -0.04
N HIS A 399 -10.78 -8.36 0.69
CA HIS A 399 -9.54 -9.05 0.34
C HIS A 399 -9.43 -10.37 1.10
N PHE A 400 -9.48 -11.47 0.36
CA PHE A 400 -9.25 -12.83 0.83
C PHE A 400 -7.75 -13.11 0.91
N ILE A 401 -7.19 -12.92 2.10
CA ILE A 401 -5.79 -13.24 2.43
C ILE A 401 -5.77 -14.63 3.09
N PRO A 402 -5.05 -15.64 2.56
CA PRO A 402 -4.98 -16.97 3.14
C PRO A 402 -4.11 -16.94 4.39
N THR A 403 -4.38 -17.87 5.30
CA THR A 403 -3.56 -18.08 6.50
C THR A 403 -2.15 -18.58 6.13
N LYS A 404 -1.15 -18.25 6.94
CA LYS A 404 0.24 -18.68 6.76
C LYS A 404 0.72 -19.41 8.02
N GLU A 405 1.34 -20.57 7.84
CA GLU A 405 2.09 -21.28 8.88
C GLU A 405 3.56 -21.25 8.47
N ILE A 406 4.40 -20.66 9.33
CA ILE A 406 5.82 -20.43 9.08
C ILE A 406 6.65 -21.14 10.15
N ASP A 407 7.48 -22.08 9.72
CA ASP A 407 8.42 -22.85 10.57
C ASP A 407 9.90 -22.60 10.20
N HIS A 408 10.15 -21.87 9.11
CA HIS A 408 11.48 -21.58 8.54
C HIS A 408 11.70 -20.07 8.29
N SER A 409 11.22 -19.22 9.20
CA SER A 409 11.43 -17.78 9.15
C SER A 409 12.92 -17.41 9.25
N ALA A 410 13.30 -16.39 8.49
CA ALA A 410 14.58 -15.68 8.58
C ALA A 410 14.44 -14.34 9.34
N VAL A 411 13.25 -14.03 9.88
CA VAL A 411 13.02 -12.85 10.73
C VAL A 411 13.60 -13.15 12.11
N MET A 412 14.71 -12.49 12.42
CA MET A 412 15.46 -12.65 13.67
C MET A 412 15.13 -11.54 14.66
N GLN A 413 15.25 -11.86 15.95
CA GLN A 413 15.25 -10.90 17.05
C GLN A 413 16.38 -9.88 16.87
N VAL A 414 16.05 -8.59 16.92
CA VAL A 414 17.06 -7.52 16.96
C VAL A 414 17.70 -7.49 18.36
N THR A 415 19.03 -7.47 18.39
CA THR A 415 19.86 -7.48 19.59
C THR A 415 20.66 -6.18 19.68
N THR A 416 20.66 -5.48 20.81
CA THR A 416 21.60 -4.37 21.01
C THR A 416 23.03 -4.88 21.21
N PRO A 417 24.05 -4.02 21.04
CA PRO A 417 25.37 -4.29 21.60
C PRO A 417 25.27 -4.66 23.10
N PRO A 418 26.06 -5.62 23.60
CA PRO A 418 26.00 -6.01 25.00
C PRO A 418 26.48 -4.87 25.91
N LEU A 419 25.65 -4.52 26.90
CA LEU A 419 25.95 -3.49 27.90
C LEU A 419 26.75 -4.04 29.10
N ALA A 420 26.89 -5.35 29.20
CA ALA A 420 27.73 -6.03 30.18
C ALA A 420 29.11 -6.39 29.56
N ASP A 421 30.10 -6.70 30.41
CA ASP A 421 31.40 -7.21 29.97
C ASP A 421 31.19 -8.42 29.04
N PRO A 422 31.72 -8.44 27.80
CA PRO A 422 31.59 -9.56 26.86
C PRO A 422 32.09 -10.92 27.40
N GLN A 423 32.92 -10.93 28.45
CA GLN A 423 33.34 -12.16 29.13
C GLN A 423 32.33 -12.65 30.20
N SER A 424 31.38 -11.81 30.62
CA SER A 424 30.42 -12.10 31.69
C SER A 424 29.14 -12.80 31.17
N LEU A 425 28.64 -12.38 30.01
CA LEU A 425 27.48 -12.96 29.33
C LEU A 425 27.77 -13.02 27.82
N PRO A 426 27.80 -14.21 27.18
CA PRO A 426 27.85 -14.28 25.73
C PRO A 426 26.54 -13.71 25.16
N VAL A 427 26.64 -12.91 24.10
CA VAL A 427 25.48 -12.47 23.30
C VAL A 427 24.69 -13.73 22.92
N PRO A 428 23.38 -13.80 23.21
CA PRO A 428 22.57 -14.96 22.86
C PRO A 428 22.54 -15.12 21.35
N GLU A 429 22.49 -16.36 20.89
CA GLU A 429 22.17 -16.67 19.50
C GLU A 429 20.79 -16.07 19.21
N GLN A 430 20.69 -15.24 18.15
CA GLN A 430 19.46 -14.52 17.84
C GLN A 430 18.30 -15.50 17.67
N SER A 431 17.16 -15.22 18.34
CA SER A 431 15.99 -16.09 18.21
C SER A 431 15.26 -15.82 16.89
N VAL A 432 14.76 -16.86 16.24
CA VAL A 432 13.82 -16.72 15.12
C VAL A 432 12.46 -16.29 15.69
N VAL A 433 11.95 -15.14 15.28
CA VAL A 433 10.72 -14.54 15.85
C VAL A 433 9.52 -14.56 14.89
N GLY A 434 9.74 -14.79 13.59
CA GLY A 434 8.66 -14.93 12.60
C GLY A 434 8.05 -16.34 12.48
N ASN A 435 8.41 -17.27 13.36
CA ASN A 435 7.88 -18.65 13.32
C ASN A 435 6.54 -18.76 14.06
N GLY A 436 5.46 -19.02 13.34
CA GLY A 436 4.11 -19.09 13.90
C GLY A 436 3.01 -19.19 12.85
N TYR A 437 1.78 -19.02 13.32
CA TYR A 437 0.57 -18.94 12.51
C TYR A 437 0.14 -17.47 12.35
N TYR A 438 -0.17 -17.09 11.12
CA TYR A 438 -0.67 -15.76 10.75
C TYR A 438 -2.03 -15.86 10.07
N SER A 439 -2.95 -14.96 10.41
CA SER A 439 -4.25 -14.82 9.77
C SER A 439 -4.55 -13.33 9.58
N ALA A 440 -4.90 -12.92 8.37
CA ALA A 440 -5.18 -11.53 8.04
C ALA A 440 -6.51 -11.39 7.28
N THR A 441 -7.16 -10.25 7.44
CA THR A 441 -8.35 -9.84 6.66
C THR A 441 -8.22 -8.37 6.32
N LEU A 442 -8.70 -7.96 5.14
CA LEU A 442 -8.75 -6.54 4.77
C LEU A 442 -10.07 -6.21 4.08
N ASP A 443 -10.82 -5.32 4.71
CA ASP A 443 -12.05 -4.74 4.18
C ASP A 443 -11.83 -3.25 3.86
N VAL A 444 -12.30 -2.82 2.70
CA VAL A 444 -12.18 -1.43 2.23
C VAL A 444 -13.55 -0.91 1.88
N ILE A 445 -13.95 0.23 2.45
CA ILE A 445 -15.16 0.98 2.08
C ILE A 445 -14.70 2.32 1.53
N SER A 446 -15.29 2.80 0.44
CA SER A 446 -14.94 4.09 -0.14
C SER A 446 -16.17 4.88 -0.57
N LEU A 447 -16.08 6.20 -0.42
CA LEU A 447 -17.10 7.19 -0.77
C LEU A 447 -16.42 8.33 -1.51
N ALA A 448 -16.92 8.68 -2.69
CA ALA A 448 -16.48 9.86 -3.44
C ALA A 448 -17.64 10.77 -3.82
N VAL A 449 -17.31 12.03 -4.05
CA VAL A 449 -18.14 13.04 -4.69
C VAL A 449 -17.34 13.63 -5.84
N ARG A 450 -17.88 13.53 -7.06
CA ARG A 450 -17.35 14.17 -8.26
C ARG A 450 -18.31 15.25 -8.74
N VAL A 451 -17.77 16.40 -9.12
CA VAL A 451 -18.53 17.54 -9.63
C VAL A 451 -17.90 18.01 -10.96
N PRO A 452 -18.43 17.56 -12.11
CA PRO A 452 -18.24 18.25 -13.38
C PRO A 452 -19.03 19.57 -13.36
N TRP A 453 -18.33 20.69 -13.25
CA TRP A 453 -18.95 22.00 -12.95
C TRP A 453 -19.79 22.57 -14.09
N ASP A 454 -19.47 22.22 -15.33
CA ASP A 454 -20.22 22.69 -16.50
C ASP A 454 -21.52 21.90 -16.70
N ASP A 455 -21.56 20.62 -16.31
CA ASP A 455 -22.81 19.83 -16.24
C ASP A 455 -23.75 20.39 -15.16
N LEU A 456 -23.20 20.71 -13.98
CA LEU A 456 -23.93 21.35 -12.88
C LEU A 456 -24.65 22.64 -13.33
N ARG A 457 -24.00 23.44 -14.19
CA ARG A 457 -24.58 24.68 -14.75
C ARG A 457 -25.68 24.45 -15.78
N SER A 458 -25.79 23.26 -16.35
CA SER A 458 -26.82 22.95 -17.35
C SER A 458 -28.18 22.59 -16.74
N GLU A 459 -28.21 22.26 -15.44
CA GLU A 459 -29.43 21.92 -14.68
C GLU A 459 -30.09 23.11 -13.94
N PHE A 460 -29.48 24.32 -13.95
CA PHE A 460 -29.97 25.54 -13.29
C PHE A 460 -30.21 26.70 -14.26
#